data_AF-A0A7K0U9X7-F1
#
_entry.id   AF-A0A7K0U9X7-F1
#
_cell.length_a   1.000
_cell.length_b   1.000
_cell.length_c   1.000
_cell.angle_alpha   90.00
_cell.angle_beta   90.00
_cell.angle_gamma   90.00
#
_symmetry.space_group_name_H-M   'P 1'
#
loop_
_entity.id
_entity.type
_entity.pdbx_description
1 polymer ?
#
loop_
_entity_poly.entity_id
_entity_poly.type
_entity_poly.pdbx_seq_one_letter_code
_entity_poly.pdbx_strand_id
1 'polypeptide(L)' 'MDRTVLTIPSAIPMVALTGPQDVFLRLLEKSYSHLAITVRGNEFILRGEPGEVA' A
#
# COMPACT_ATOMS: atom_id res chain seq x y z
N MET A 1 -7.23 9.92 12.02
CA MET A 1 -6.71 9.10 10.91
C MET A 1 -5.59 8.25 11.44
N ASP A 2 -5.88 6.96 11.63
CA ASP A 2 -4.86 6.00 12.02
C ASP A 2 -3.95 5.67 10.83
N ARG A 3 -2.72 5.28 11.17
CA ARG A 3 -1.68 4.96 10.20
C ARG A 3 -1.21 3.55 10.47
N THR A 4 -1.35 2.69 9.46
CA THR A 4 -0.80 1.34 9.45
C THR A 4 0.44 1.31 8.55
N VAL A 5 1.52 0.71 9.03
CA VAL A 5 2.75 0.52 8.25
C VAL A 5 2.99 -0.96 8.05
N LEU A 6 3.02 -1.38 6.79
CA LEU A 6 3.36 -2.74 6.39
C LEU A 6 4.80 -2.74 5.88
N THR A 7 5.69 -3.36 6.64
CA THR A 7 7.08 -3.57 6.22
C THR A 7 7.18 -4.84 5.40
N ILE A 8 7.57 -4.69 4.14
CA ILE A 8 7.73 -5.81 3.22
C ILE A 8 9.10 -6.47 3.45
N PRO A 9 9.15 -7.80 3.63
CA PRO A 9 10.40 -8.54 3.71
C PRO A 9 11.27 -8.33 2.46
N SER A 10 12.58 -8.20 2.65
CA SER A 10 13.52 -7.98 1.55
C SER A 10 13.55 -9.11 0.50
N ALA A 11 13.08 -10.30 0.86
CA ALA A 11 12.91 -11.42 -0.06
C ALA A 11 11.81 -11.18 -1.12
N ILE A 12 10.91 -10.22 -0.89
CA ILE A 12 9.81 -9.91 -1.80
C ILE A 12 10.17 -8.62 -2.57
N PRO A 13 10.37 -8.70 -3.90
CA PRO A 13 10.71 -7.52 -4.68
C PRO A 13 9.50 -6.58 -4.79
N MET A 14 9.70 -5.32 -4.42
CA MET A 14 8.63 -4.30 -4.42
C MET A 14 7.96 -4.11 -5.79
N VAL A 15 8.71 -4.27 -6.89
CA VAL A 15 8.18 -4.19 -8.25
C VAL A 15 7.16 -5.30 -8.55
N ALA A 16 7.25 -6.46 -7.89
CA ALA A 16 6.24 -7.50 -8.02
C ALA A 16 4.93 -7.13 -7.30
N LEU A 17 5.01 -6.29 -6.25
CA LEU A 17 3.85 -5.82 -5.50
C LEU A 17 3.19 -4.59 -6.15
N THR A 18 3.96 -3.62 -6.63
CA THR A 18 3.41 -2.44 -7.31
C THR A 18 3.03 -2.74 -8.77
N GLY A 19 3.70 -3.70 -9.39
CA GLY A 19 3.49 -4.12 -10.77
C GLY A 19 4.18 -3.20 -11.79
N PRO A 20 4.19 -3.58 -13.08
CA PRO A 20 4.75 -2.75 -14.14
C PRO A 20 4.10 -1.37 -14.16
N GLN A 21 4.93 -0.32 -14.18
CA GLN A 21 4.46 1.07 -14.09
C GLN A 21 3.52 1.34 -12.91
N ASP A 22 3.55 0.55 -11.82
CA ASP A 22 2.66 0.67 -10.66
C ASP A 22 1.17 0.36 -10.91
N VAL A 23 0.88 -0.50 -11.89
CA VAL A 23 -0.52 -0.88 -12.23
C VAL A 23 -1.26 -1.53 -11.05
N PHE A 24 -0.61 -2.36 -10.24
CA PHE A 24 -1.24 -3.00 -9.09
C PHE A 24 -1.45 -2.02 -7.93
N LEU A 25 -0.49 -1.11 -7.71
CA LEU A 25 -0.67 -0.03 -6.73
C LEU A 25 -1.88 0.85 -7.11
N ARG A 26 -1.99 1.26 -8.37
CA ARG A 26 -3.16 2.01 -8.85
C ARG A 26 -4.46 1.24 -8.74
N LEU A 27 -4.42 -0.09 -8.91
CA LEU A 27 -5.60 -0.94 -8.73
C LEU A 27 -6.04 -0.94 -7.26
N LEU A 28 -5.10 -1.02 -6.31
CA LEU A 28 -5.37 -0.92 -4.88
C LEU A 28 -5.95 0.45 -4.52
N GLU A 29 -5.31 1.54 -4.97
CA GLU A 29 -5.79 2.91 -4.72
C GLU A 29 -7.21 3.14 -5.27
N LYS A 30 -7.54 2.56 -6.43
CA LYS A 30 -8.90 2.63 -7.00
C LYS A 30 -9.91 1.81 -6.21
N SER A 31 -9.52 0.63 -5.75
CA SER A 31 -10.40 -0.29 -5.01
C SER A 31 -10.67 0.23 -3.59
N TYR A 32 -9.71 0.94 -3.02
CA TYR A 32 -9.77 1.55 -1.69
C TYR A 32 -9.64 3.07 -1.80
N SER A 33 -10.55 3.71 -2.53
CA SER A 33 -10.51 5.16 -2.81
C SER A 33 -10.60 6.05 -1.55
N HIS A 34 -11.04 5.48 -0.42
CA HIS A 34 -11.09 6.12 0.88
C HIS A 34 -9.77 5.99 1.68
N LEU A 35 -8.87 5.10 1.26
CA LEU A 35 -7.55 4.92 1.87
C LEU A 35 -6.48 5.72 1.12
N ALA A 36 -5.67 6.46 1.87
CA ALA A 36 -4.44 7.03 1.33
C ALA A 36 -3.31 6.00 1.46
N ILE A 37 -2.91 5.44 0.31
CA ILE A 37 -1.82 4.47 0.19
C ILE A 37 -0.54 5.21 -0.21
N THR A 38 0.59 4.90 0.41
CA THR A 38 1.88 5.46 0.05
C THR A 38 2.94 4.38 0.12
N VAL A 39 3.71 4.23 -0.96
CA VAL A 39 4.84 3.29 -1.02
C VAL A 39 6.15 4.05 -0.86
N ARG A 40 6.99 3.61 0.07
CA ARG A 40 8.31 4.22 0.31
C ARG A 40 9.34 3.13 0.60
N GLY A 41 10.27 2.91 -0.32
CA GLY A 41 11.25 1.83 -0.17
C GLY A 41 10.54 0.47 -0.10
N ASN A 42 10.68 -0.23 1.03
CA ASN A 42 10.01 -1.51 1.31
C ASN A 42 8.80 -1.36 2.24
N GLU A 43 8.24 -0.17 2.40
CA GLU A 43 7.09 0.07 3.27
C GLU A 43 5.85 0.48 2.48
N PHE A 44 4.70 -0.10 2.84
CA PHE A 44 3.39 0.42 2.49
C PHE A 44 2.81 1.14 3.70
N ILE A 45 2.46 2.41 3.52
CA ILE A 45 1.85 3.26 4.54
C ILE A 45 0.40 3.44 4.14
N LEU A 46 -0.52 2.94 4.96
CA LEU A 46 -1.95 3.06 4.79
C LEU A 46 -2.50 4.07 5.80
N ARG A 47 -3.38 4.96 5.36
CA ARG A 47 -4.07 5.94 6.20
C ARG A 47 -5.56 5.94 5.88
N GLY A 48 -6.40 5.74 6.89
CA GLY A 48 -7.85 5.62 6.76
C GLY A 48 -8.55 5.50 8.11
N GLU A 49 -9.84 5.15 8.10
CA GLU A 49 -10.57 4.87 9.34
C GLU A 49 -10.21 3.48 9.89
N PRO A 50 -10.15 3.28 11.21
CA PRO A 50 -9.64 2.05 11.82
C PRO A 50 -10.33 0.76 11.36
N GLY A 51 -11.62 0.82 11.00
CA GLY A 51 -12.37 -0.33 10.47
C GLY A 51 -12.02 -0.71 9.02
N GLU A 52 -11.23 0.11 8.33
CA GLU A 52 -10.85 -0.06 6.92
C GLU A 52 -9.38 -0.47 6.75
N VAL A 53 -8.54 -0.27 7.77
CA VAL A 53 -7.08 -0.57 7.76
C VAL A 53 -6.65 -1.72 8.70
N ALA A 54 -7.58 -2.35 9.42
CA ALA A 54 -7.31 -3.41 10.41
C ALA A 54 -7.59 -4.82 9.90
#